data_AF-A0A183PR16-F1
#
_entry.id   AF-A0A183PR16-F1
#
_cell.length_a   1.000
_cell.length_b   1.000
_cell.length_c   1.000
_cell.angle_alpha   90.00
_cell.angle_beta   90.00
_cell.angle_gamma   90.00
#
_symmetry.space_group_name_H-M   'P 1'
#
loop_
_entity.id
_entity.type
_entity.pdbx_description
1 polymer ?
#
loop_
_entity_poly.entity_id
_entity_poly.type
_entity_poly.pdbx_seq_one_letter_code
_entity_poly.pdbx_strand_id
1 'polypeptide(L)'
;TGKSVIANNYLIQLPKENYLPNILNFSARTTANQTQDIIMSRLDRRRKCVYGPPIGKQCIVFIDDLNMPMKEKYGAQPPIELLRMWIDHNHWYDRKDNTKQYLVDVTSTSEGKHGIQWTAQNQLDDLDSADGQALLSHTHQQMQIKTAGVAAVSASVGLNTHKGKTKVLKYNTETTNPITLDGETLEDVESFTYLRSIINEQGGSHADVKARIGKQFMAAMGPPGGGRNNITPRLTRHTNVLGVNEFDDQTMLKIFTTITDAHFSNGFEPQFMRLSKILVQATLHVYKLSISTFLPTPAKSHYIFNLRDFARVIKGIRLIPSSNMKEEDKLMRLWIHEVK
;
A
#
# COMPACT_ATOMS: atom_id res chain seq x y z
N THR A 1 4.95 -1.21 -13.35
CA THR A 1 5.33 -0.34 -12.21
C THR A 1 6.07 -1.16 -11.18
N GLY A 2 7.07 -0.60 -10.50
CA GLY A 2 7.92 -1.31 -9.53
C GLY A 2 7.26 -1.64 -8.19
N LYS A 3 5.93 -1.60 -8.08
CA LYS A 3 5.18 -1.70 -6.80
C LYS A 3 5.52 -2.96 -6.02
N SER A 4 5.36 -4.13 -6.65
CA SER A 4 5.67 -5.42 -6.03
C SER A 4 7.15 -5.53 -5.67
N VAL A 5 8.05 -4.92 -6.45
CA VAL A 5 9.49 -4.90 -6.16
C VAL A 5 9.77 -4.08 -4.90
N ILE A 6 9.17 -2.91 -4.76
CA ILE A 6 9.32 -2.04 -3.58
C ILE A 6 8.78 -2.74 -2.33
N ALA A 7 7.55 -3.26 -2.40
CA ALA A 7 6.93 -3.94 -1.27
C ALA A 7 7.72 -5.18 -0.85
N ASN A 8 8.10 -6.05 -1.81
CA ASN A 8 8.90 -7.23 -1.50
C ASN A 8 10.28 -6.88 -0.95
N ASN A 9 10.93 -5.84 -1.47
CA ASN A 9 12.22 -5.40 -0.97
C ASN A 9 12.13 -4.95 0.50
N TYR A 10 11.12 -4.14 0.83
CA TYR A 10 10.83 -3.76 2.21
C TYR A 10 10.60 -4.97 3.11
N LEU A 11 9.74 -5.91 2.70
CA LEU A 11 9.45 -7.12 3.48
C LEU A 11 10.68 -8.02 3.71
N ILE A 12 11.62 -8.06 2.77
CA ILE A 12 12.87 -8.84 2.90
C ILE A 12 13.83 -8.19 3.90
N GLN A 13 13.83 -6.86 4.00
CA GLN A 13 14.70 -6.11 4.91
C GLN A 13 14.25 -6.18 6.37
N LEU A 14 13.01 -6.61 6.63
CA LEU A 14 12.48 -6.68 7.99
C LEU A 14 13.22 -7.73 8.85
N PRO A 15 13.43 -7.46 10.15
CA PRO A 15 14.04 -8.41 11.07
C PRO A 15 13.26 -9.73 11.12
N LYS A 16 13.83 -10.80 10.58
CA LYS A 16 13.21 -12.14 10.48
C LYS A 16 12.93 -12.79 11.85
N GLU A 17 13.59 -12.28 12.89
CA GLU A 17 13.36 -12.67 14.28
C GLU A 17 11.98 -12.23 14.76
N ASN A 18 11.56 -11.02 14.36
CA ASN A 18 10.32 -10.40 14.82
C ASN A 18 9.19 -10.52 13.79
N TYR A 19 9.51 -10.64 12.49
CA TYR A 19 8.51 -10.60 11.43
C TYR A 19 8.51 -11.85 10.55
N LEU A 20 7.31 -12.32 10.21
CA LEU A 20 7.05 -13.42 9.30
C LEU A 20 6.23 -12.91 8.11
N PRO A 21 6.85 -12.63 6.94
CA PRO A 21 6.11 -12.20 5.77
C PRO A 21 5.28 -13.34 5.17
N ASN A 22 4.02 -13.05 4.87
CA ASN A 22 3.07 -13.89 4.17
C ASN A 22 2.59 -13.16 2.90
N ILE A 23 3.15 -13.54 1.76
CA ILE A 23 2.91 -12.89 0.47
C ILE A 23 1.90 -13.72 -0.32
N LEU A 24 0.81 -13.08 -0.72
CA LEU A 24 -0.26 -13.66 -1.53
C LEU A 24 -0.33 -12.95 -2.88
N ASN A 25 -0.48 -13.71 -3.96
CA ASN A 25 -0.73 -13.16 -5.28
C ASN A 25 -2.15 -13.53 -5.69
N PHE A 26 -3.01 -12.53 -5.89
CA PHE A 26 -4.35 -12.77 -6.38
C PHE A 26 -4.37 -12.98 -7.89
N SER A 27 -5.37 -13.73 -8.34
CA SER A 27 -5.64 -14.03 -9.74
C SER A 27 -7.13 -13.99 -9.98
N ALA A 28 -7.57 -13.99 -11.24
CA ALA A 28 -8.99 -14.02 -11.59
C ALA A 28 -9.76 -15.20 -10.95
N ARG A 29 -9.07 -16.32 -10.66
CA ARG A 29 -9.67 -17.54 -10.09
C ARG A 29 -9.43 -17.71 -8.60
N THR A 30 -8.80 -16.74 -7.93
CA THR A 30 -8.57 -16.83 -6.49
C THR A 30 -9.91 -16.85 -5.76
N THR A 31 -10.10 -17.85 -4.89
CA THR A 31 -11.33 -18.01 -4.09
C THR A 31 -11.11 -17.61 -2.64
N ALA A 32 -12.19 -17.27 -1.91
CA ALA A 32 -12.10 -16.94 -0.49
C ALA A 32 -11.47 -18.09 0.32
N ASN A 33 -11.79 -19.33 -0.03
CA ASN A 33 -11.23 -20.52 0.59
C ASN A 33 -9.71 -20.58 0.44
N GLN A 34 -9.20 -20.36 -0.77
CA GLN A 34 -7.75 -20.32 -1.03
C GLN A 34 -7.08 -19.19 -0.26
N THR A 35 -7.70 -18.00 -0.20
CA THR A 35 -7.18 -16.88 0.59
C THR A 35 -7.06 -17.25 2.08
N GLN A 36 -8.11 -17.85 2.65
CA GLN A 36 -8.10 -18.32 4.04
C GLN A 36 -6.99 -19.35 4.27
N ASP A 37 -6.88 -20.36 3.39
CA ASP A 37 -5.89 -21.43 3.51
C ASP A 37 -4.46 -20.89 3.44
N ILE A 38 -4.16 -19.97 2.52
CA ILE A 38 -2.81 -19.39 2.39
C ILE A 38 -2.46 -18.56 3.62
N ILE A 39 -3.40 -17.75 4.14
CA ILE A 39 -3.12 -16.95 5.35
C ILE A 39 -2.90 -17.88 6.54
N MET A 40 -3.79 -18.86 6.74
CA MET A 40 -3.72 -19.82 7.85
C MET A 40 -2.48 -20.72 7.77
N SER A 41 -1.97 -21.02 6.58
CA SER A 41 -0.78 -21.89 6.41
C SER A 41 0.49 -21.37 7.09
N ARG A 42 0.55 -20.07 7.41
CA ARG A 42 1.66 -19.43 8.11
C ARG A 42 1.40 -19.20 9.60
N LEU A 43 0.25 -19.65 10.10
CA LEU A 43 -0.18 -19.45 11.48
C LEU A 43 -0.30 -20.80 12.19
N ASP A 44 0.23 -20.84 13.41
CA ASP A 44 0.11 -21.97 14.32
C ASP A 44 -1.05 -21.78 15.27
N ARG A 45 -1.66 -22.90 15.68
CA ARG A 45 -2.71 -22.89 16.69
C ARG A 45 -2.10 -22.63 18.07
N ARG A 46 -2.46 -21.51 18.70
CA ARG A 46 -2.04 -21.15 20.07
C ARG A 46 -2.86 -21.89 21.12
N ARG A 47 -4.18 -21.83 20.95
CA ARG A 47 -5.20 -22.39 21.84
C ARG A 47 -6.46 -22.70 21.05
N LYS A 48 -7.52 -23.20 21.69
CA LYS A 48 -8.78 -23.48 21.00
C LYS A 48 -9.26 -22.23 20.25
N CYS A 49 -9.48 -22.35 18.95
CA CYS A 49 -10.00 -21.27 18.09
C CYS A 49 -9.10 -20.03 17.93
N VAL A 50 -7.82 -20.07 18.34
CA VAL A 50 -6.90 -18.92 18.22
C VAL A 50 -5.63 -19.32 17.49
N TYR A 51 -5.30 -18.56 16.44
CA TYR A 51 -4.20 -18.79 15.52
C TYR A 51 -3.30 -17.56 15.44
N GLY A 52 -1.99 -17.78 15.38
CA GLY A 52 -1.00 -16.71 15.24
C GLY A 52 0.34 -17.27 14.73
N PRO A 53 1.27 -16.43 14.27
CA PRO A 53 2.63 -16.85 13.90
C PRO A 53 3.37 -17.52 15.07
N PRO A 54 4.59 -18.07 14.90
CA PRO A 54 5.42 -18.54 16.02
C PRO A 54 5.54 -17.52 17.18
N ILE A 55 5.72 -17.98 18.42
CA ILE A 55 5.75 -17.08 19.61
C ILE A 55 6.86 -16.05 19.43
N GLY A 56 6.55 -14.78 19.70
CA GLY A 56 7.49 -13.66 19.55
C GLY A 56 7.58 -13.08 18.14
N LYS A 57 6.83 -13.62 17.16
CA LYS A 57 6.78 -13.09 15.80
C LYS A 57 5.45 -12.40 15.51
N GLN A 58 5.46 -11.48 14.56
CA GLN A 58 4.30 -10.88 13.93
C GLN A 58 4.23 -11.29 12.45
N CYS A 59 3.06 -11.72 11.99
CA CYS A 59 2.84 -12.15 10.61
C CYS A 59 2.42 -10.97 9.75
N ILE A 60 3.19 -10.66 8.70
CA ILE A 60 2.89 -9.56 7.79
C ILE A 60 2.23 -10.07 6.52
N VAL A 61 0.95 -9.76 6.34
CA VAL A 61 0.20 -10.14 5.15
C VAL A 61 0.39 -9.08 4.06
N PHE A 62 0.97 -9.48 2.93
CA PHE A 62 1.06 -8.68 1.72
C PHE A 62 0.27 -9.34 0.59
N ILE A 63 -0.57 -8.57 -0.10
CA ILE A 63 -1.42 -9.07 -1.19
C ILE A 63 -1.09 -8.31 -2.48
N ASP A 64 -0.51 -9.00 -3.45
CA ASP A 64 -0.32 -8.47 -4.80
C ASP A 64 -1.57 -8.71 -5.65
N ASP A 65 -1.79 -7.81 -6.61
CA ASP A 65 -2.92 -7.84 -7.55
C ASP A 65 -4.30 -7.94 -6.86
N LEU A 66 -4.51 -7.19 -5.78
CA LEU A 66 -5.73 -7.24 -4.94
C LEU A 66 -7.04 -7.18 -5.74
N ASN A 67 -7.07 -6.44 -6.84
CA ASN A 67 -8.26 -6.21 -7.66
C ASN A 67 -8.46 -7.18 -8.84
N MET A 68 -7.65 -8.25 -8.92
CA MET A 68 -7.81 -9.27 -9.95
C MET A 68 -8.92 -10.31 -9.74
N PRO A 69 -9.35 -10.70 -8.52
CA PRO A 69 -10.37 -11.73 -8.36
C PRO A 69 -11.65 -11.40 -9.13
N MET A 70 -12.18 -12.38 -9.88
CA MET A 70 -13.36 -12.18 -10.69
C MET A 70 -14.59 -11.91 -9.82
N LYS A 71 -15.45 -11.00 -10.27
CA LYS A 71 -16.73 -10.74 -9.64
C LYS A 71 -17.68 -11.92 -9.87
N GLU A 72 -18.41 -12.31 -8.85
CA GLU A 72 -19.52 -13.25 -9.02
C GLU A 72 -20.71 -12.58 -9.74
N LYS A 73 -21.76 -13.35 -10.01
CA LYS A 73 -22.99 -12.90 -10.70
C LYS A 73 -23.57 -11.60 -10.12
N TYR A 74 -23.46 -11.41 -8.81
CA TYR A 74 -23.98 -10.26 -8.08
C TYR A 74 -22.96 -9.14 -7.85
N GLY A 75 -21.78 -9.23 -8.47
CA GLY A 75 -20.76 -8.19 -8.43
C GLY A 75 -19.82 -8.24 -7.22
N ALA A 76 -20.04 -9.14 -6.26
CA ALA A 76 -19.16 -9.31 -5.11
C ALA A 76 -17.87 -10.05 -5.48
N GLN A 77 -16.82 -9.84 -4.69
CA GLN A 77 -15.54 -10.54 -4.82
C GLN A 77 -15.27 -11.26 -3.50
N PRO A 78 -15.64 -12.56 -3.37
CA PRO A 78 -15.55 -13.29 -2.11
C PRO A 78 -14.18 -13.22 -1.40
N PRO A 79 -13.02 -13.30 -2.10
CA PRO A 79 -11.71 -13.15 -1.43
C PRO A 79 -11.55 -11.80 -0.71
N ILE A 80 -12.08 -10.73 -1.30
CA ILE A 80 -11.98 -9.37 -0.78
C ILE A 80 -12.94 -9.17 0.39
N GLU A 81 -14.15 -9.73 0.30
CA GLU A 81 -15.11 -9.68 1.38
C GLU A 81 -14.67 -10.52 2.59
N LEU A 82 -13.93 -11.62 2.38
CA LEU A 82 -13.28 -12.36 3.46
C LEU A 82 -12.25 -11.51 4.19
N LEU A 83 -11.37 -10.81 3.46
CA LEU A 83 -10.39 -9.88 4.06
C LEU A 83 -11.10 -8.76 4.84
N ARG A 84 -12.18 -8.21 4.28
CA ARG A 84 -12.99 -7.21 4.98
C ARG A 84 -13.60 -7.78 6.26
N MET A 85 -14.15 -8.99 6.22
CA MET A 85 -14.70 -9.65 7.41
C MET A 85 -13.64 -9.80 8.49
N TRP A 86 -12.43 -10.21 8.11
CA TRP A 86 -11.30 -10.34 9.01
C TRP A 86 -10.90 -9.00 9.65
N ILE A 87 -10.79 -7.92 8.87
CA ILE A 87 -10.52 -6.57 9.40
C ILE A 87 -11.63 -6.10 10.36
N ASP A 88 -12.90 -6.34 9.98
CA ASP A 88 -14.05 -5.86 10.74
C ASP A 88 -14.21 -6.58 12.08
N HIS A 89 -13.95 -7.89 12.11
CA HIS A 89 -14.35 -8.75 13.24
C HIS A 89 -13.19 -9.44 13.96
N ASN A 90 -11.96 -9.36 13.45
CA ASN A 90 -10.76 -10.07 13.97
C ASN A 90 -10.88 -11.60 13.96
N HIS A 91 -11.85 -12.14 13.22
CA HIS A 91 -12.04 -13.57 13.05
C HIS A 91 -12.71 -13.87 11.71
N TRP A 92 -12.59 -15.11 11.30
CA TRP A 92 -13.46 -15.72 10.31
C TRP A 92 -14.01 -17.03 10.85
N TYR A 93 -14.85 -17.68 10.09
CA TYR A 93 -15.46 -18.95 10.48
C TYR A 93 -14.68 -20.13 9.89
N ASP A 94 -14.55 -21.19 10.68
CA ASP A 94 -14.13 -22.49 10.19
C ASP A 94 -15.20 -23.02 9.23
N ARG A 95 -14.76 -23.54 8.08
CA ARG A 95 -15.64 -24.01 7.02
C ARG A 95 -16.32 -25.35 7.36
N LYS A 96 -15.80 -26.11 8.33
CA LYS A 96 -16.31 -27.43 8.71
C LYS A 96 -17.38 -27.37 9.78
N ASP A 97 -17.10 -26.64 10.87
CA ASP A 97 -17.95 -26.61 12.06
C ASP A 97 -18.50 -25.22 12.40
N ASN A 98 -18.22 -24.22 11.54
CA ASN A 98 -18.65 -22.83 11.72
C ASN A 98 -18.18 -22.21 13.05
N THR A 99 -17.10 -22.71 13.63
CA THR A 99 -16.49 -22.12 14.82
C THR A 99 -15.73 -20.85 14.44
N LYS A 100 -15.74 -19.85 15.34
CA LYS A 100 -14.94 -18.63 15.13
C LYS A 100 -13.46 -18.97 15.27
N GLN A 101 -12.65 -18.54 14.31
CA GLN A 101 -11.20 -18.63 14.36
C GLN A 101 -10.63 -17.22 14.48
N TYR A 102 -10.03 -16.91 15.62
CA TYR A 102 -9.42 -15.62 15.89
C TYR A 102 -7.97 -15.61 15.44
N LEU A 103 -7.57 -14.53 14.78
CA LEU A 103 -6.20 -14.31 14.31
C LEU A 103 -5.54 -13.28 15.21
N VAL A 104 -4.39 -13.64 15.79
CA VAL A 104 -3.59 -12.77 16.65
C VAL A 104 -2.19 -12.58 16.06
N ASP A 105 -1.59 -11.42 16.33
CA ASP A 105 -0.24 -11.05 15.87
C ASP A 105 -0.08 -11.12 14.34
N VAL A 106 -1.13 -10.78 13.60
CA VAL A 106 -1.12 -10.68 12.14
C VAL A 106 -1.33 -9.20 11.77
N THR A 107 -0.28 -8.53 11.29
CA THR A 107 -0.18 -7.07 11.21
C THR A 107 0.61 -6.57 9.98
N SER A 108 0.34 -5.36 9.46
CA SER A 108 1.10 -4.77 8.33
C SER A 108 2.28 -3.92 8.76
N THR A 109 2.31 -3.46 10.00
CA THR A 109 3.30 -2.50 10.48
C THR A 109 4.29 -3.20 11.39
N SER A 110 5.58 -2.99 11.09
CA SER A 110 6.61 -3.32 12.05
C SER A 110 6.45 -2.41 13.27
N GLU A 111 6.49 -2.95 14.48
CA GLU A 111 6.70 -2.20 15.74
C GLU A 111 8.05 -1.46 15.78
N GLY A 112 8.65 -1.15 14.63
CA GLY A 112 9.80 -0.28 14.46
C GLY A 112 9.35 1.14 14.19
N LYS A 113 9.11 1.91 15.26
CA LYS A 113 9.30 3.38 15.34
C LYS A 113 8.69 4.30 14.26
N HIS A 114 7.71 3.88 13.47
CA HIS A 114 7.06 4.76 12.46
C HIS A 114 5.54 4.66 12.46
N GLY A 115 4.94 4.91 13.62
CA GLY A 115 3.52 5.24 13.76
C GLY A 115 3.38 6.32 14.83
N ILE A 116 2.30 7.10 14.79
CA ILE A 116 1.96 8.23 15.67
C ILE A 116 2.74 8.15 17.00
N GLN A 117 3.76 8.97 17.13
CA GLN A 117 4.55 9.07 18.36
C GLN A 117 4.18 10.34 19.09
N TRP A 118 4.00 10.21 20.39
CA TRP A 118 4.09 11.35 21.29
C TRP A 118 5.57 11.58 21.56
N THR A 119 6.07 12.76 21.18
CA THR A 119 7.41 13.18 21.62
C THR A 119 7.37 13.50 23.13
N ALA A 120 8.54 13.58 23.77
CA ALA A 120 8.66 13.94 25.18
C ALA A 120 8.05 15.32 25.53
N GLN A 121 7.71 16.14 24.53
CA GLN A 121 7.00 17.41 24.67
C GLN A 121 5.48 17.33 24.36
N ASN A 122 4.89 16.14 24.30
CA ASN A 122 3.45 15.95 24.03
C ASN A 122 2.97 16.55 22.68
N GLN A 123 3.79 16.52 21.63
CA GLN A 123 3.34 16.81 20.27
C GLN A 123 3.23 15.53 19.44
N LEU A 124 2.15 15.45 18.64
CA LEU A 124 1.93 14.40 17.64
C LEU A 124 2.77 14.70 16.40
N ASP A 125 3.50 13.69 15.93
CA ASP A 125 4.19 13.72 14.64
C ASP A 125 3.60 12.65 13.69
N ASP A 126 3.72 12.89 12.38
CA ASP A 126 3.33 11.99 11.26
C ASP A 126 1.81 11.84 11.00
N LEU A 127 1.19 12.90 10.44
CA LEU A 127 -0.27 13.07 10.28
C LEU A 127 -0.78 12.90 8.83
N ASP A 128 -0.07 12.14 8.00
CA ASP A 128 -0.33 12.04 6.54
C ASP A 128 -1.45 11.04 6.15
N SER A 129 -2.30 10.62 7.09
CA SER A 129 -3.40 9.70 6.80
C SER A 129 -4.58 9.86 7.78
N ALA A 130 -5.44 10.85 7.53
CA ALA A 130 -6.69 11.03 8.27
C ALA A 130 -7.86 11.29 7.31
N ASP A 131 -8.75 10.31 7.16
CA ASP A 131 -10.08 10.53 6.58
C ASP A 131 -10.96 11.24 7.62
N GLY A 132 -11.28 12.51 7.37
CA GLY A 132 -12.02 13.40 8.26
C GLY A 132 -11.10 14.45 8.91
N GLN A 133 -11.41 15.73 8.73
CA GLN A 133 -10.65 16.82 9.34
C GLN A 133 -10.93 16.85 10.85
N ALA A 134 -9.97 16.40 11.65
CA ALA A 134 -9.96 16.59 13.10
C ALA A 134 -9.03 17.76 13.44
N LEU A 135 -9.57 18.83 14.04
CA LEU A 135 -8.78 19.97 14.51
C LEU A 135 -8.45 19.75 15.99
N LEU A 136 -7.18 19.49 16.29
CA LEU A 136 -6.69 19.32 17.66
C LEU A 136 -5.97 20.60 18.11
N SER A 137 -6.27 21.11 19.30
CA SER A 137 -5.52 22.20 19.93
C SER A 137 -5.58 22.11 21.45
N HIS A 138 -4.61 22.74 22.13
CA HIS A 138 -4.50 22.71 23.59
C HIS A 138 -5.21 23.88 24.29
N THR A 139 -5.58 24.92 23.54
CA THR A 139 -6.26 26.11 24.08
C THR A 139 -7.59 26.36 23.36
N HIS A 140 -8.55 26.87 24.12
CA HIS A 140 -9.86 27.27 23.59
C HIS A 140 -9.71 28.31 22.46
N GLN A 141 -8.81 29.28 22.62
CA GLN A 141 -8.55 30.30 21.60
C GLN A 141 -8.05 29.71 20.27
N GLN A 142 -7.12 28.74 20.31
CA GLN A 142 -6.64 28.08 19.10
C GLN A 142 -7.73 27.25 18.42
N MET A 143 -8.56 26.55 19.19
CA MET A 143 -9.71 25.83 18.65
C MET A 143 -10.67 26.78 17.94
N GLN A 144 -11.01 27.90 18.57
CA GLN A 144 -11.93 28.90 18.00
C GLN A 144 -11.40 29.49 16.69
N ILE A 145 -10.10 29.82 16.64
CA ILE A 145 -9.44 30.35 15.44
C ILE A 145 -9.43 29.31 14.31
N LYS A 146 -9.08 28.05 14.60
CA LYS A 146 -9.04 27.00 13.58
C LYS A 146 -10.43 26.67 13.04
N THR A 147 -11.44 26.60 13.90
CA THR A 147 -12.84 26.36 13.48
C THR A 147 -13.36 27.50 12.60
N ALA A 148 -13.11 28.75 12.98
CA ALA A 148 -13.48 29.91 12.16
C ALA A 148 -12.71 29.97 10.83
N GLY A 149 -11.42 29.64 10.85
CA GLY A 149 -10.58 29.60 9.64
C GLY A 149 -11.01 28.54 8.65
N VAL A 150 -11.32 27.32 9.11
CA VAL A 150 -11.81 26.24 8.24
C VAL A 150 -13.15 26.58 7.61
N ALA A 151 -14.05 27.23 8.36
CA ALA A 151 -15.33 27.68 7.83
C ALA A 151 -15.16 28.78 6.76
N ALA A 152 -14.29 29.75 7.00
CA ALA A 152 -13.99 30.81 6.04
C ALA A 152 -13.38 30.26 4.73
N VAL A 153 -12.43 29.33 4.83
CA VAL A 153 -11.83 28.67 3.67
C VAL A 153 -12.88 27.83 2.94
N SER A 154 -13.71 27.07 3.66
CA SER A 154 -14.78 26.25 3.04
C SER A 154 -15.78 27.13 2.27
N ALA A 155 -16.18 28.28 2.83
CA ALA A 155 -17.05 29.23 2.16
C ALA A 155 -16.42 29.80 0.88
N SER A 156 -15.11 30.05 0.87
CA SER A 156 -14.39 30.57 -0.31
C SER A 156 -14.36 29.62 -1.51
N VAL A 157 -14.51 28.31 -1.25
CA VAL A 157 -14.64 27.25 -2.28
C VAL A 157 -16.09 26.77 -2.46
N GLY A 158 -17.07 27.49 -1.92
CA GLY A 158 -18.50 27.21 -2.09
C GLY A 158 -19.03 26.01 -1.29
N LEU A 159 -18.34 25.62 -0.21
CA LEU A 159 -18.72 24.52 0.67
C LEU A 159 -19.23 25.05 2.03
N ASN A 160 -20.33 24.48 2.53
CA ASN A 160 -20.88 24.84 3.84
C ASN A 160 -20.56 23.78 4.90
N THR A 161 -20.02 24.21 6.03
CA THR A 161 -19.76 23.35 7.19
C THR A 161 -21.09 23.03 7.90
N HIS A 162 -21.44 21.74 7.99
CA HIS A 162 -22.71 21.32 8.56
C HIS A 162 -22.67 21.29 10.10
N LYS A 163 -23.21 22.33 10.74
CA LYS A 163 -23.18 22.54 12.20
C LYS A 163 -23.63 21.34 13.03
N GLY A 164 -24.78 20.73 12.70
CA GLY A 164 -25.29 19.54 13.42
C GLY A 164 -24.50 18.25 13.25
N LYS A 165 -23.46 18.24 12.39
CA LYS A 165 -22.52 17.11 12.24
C LYS A 165 -21.14 17.44 12.82
N THR A 166 -20.91 18.69 13.20
CA THR A 166 -19.68 19.16 13.81
C THR A 166 -19.82 19.06 15.31
N LYS A 167 -18.98 18.23 15.93
CA LYS A 167 -19.00 17.97 17.38
C LYS A 167 -17.65 18.33 17.98
N VAL A 168 -17.67 18.72 19.25
CA VAL A 168 -16.49 19.10 20.01
C VAL A 168 -16.26 18.05 21.09
N LEU A 169 -15.07 17.47 21.14
CA LEU A 169 -14.62 16.66 22.26
C LEU A 169 -13.56 17.47 23.03
N LYS A 170 -13.80 17.70 24.32
CA LYS A 170 -12.83 18.30 25.23
C LYS A 170 -12.12 17.17 25.98
N TYR A 171 -10.81 17.29 26.15
CA TYR A 171 -9.97 16.32 26.84
C TYR A 171 -8.93 17.07 27.67
N ASN A 172 -8.90 16.85 28.99
CA ASN A 172 -7.96 17.50 29.92
C ASN A 172 -7.95 19.04 29.80
N THR A 173 -9.11 19.67 29.57
CA THR A 173 -9.21 21.14 29.50
C THR A 173 -9.91 21.69 30.73
N GLU A 174 -9.29 22.66 31.42
CA GLU A 174 -9.92 23.35 32.56
C GLU A 174 -11.04 24.32 32.14
N THR A 175 -11.12 24.64 30.85
CA THR A 175 -12.07 25.61 30.30
C THR A 175 -13.41 24.98 29.90
N THR A 176 -14.50 25.47 30.49
CA THR A 176 -15.88 25.07 30.16
C THR A 176 -16.49 25.84 28.99
N ASN A 177 -15.78 26.85 28.46
CA ASN A 177 -16.31 27.74 27.42
C ASN A 177 -16.75 26.97 26.16
N PRO A 178 -17.92 27.28 25.58
CA PRO A 178 -18.39 26.66 24.35
C PRO A 178 -17.57 27.14 23.14
N ILE A 179 -17.48 26.30 22.11
CA ILE A 179 -16.92 26.67 20.81
C ILE A 179 -18.08 27.04 19.89
N THR A 180 -17.96 28.17 19.22
CA THR A 180 -19.02 28.67 18.32
C THR A 180 -18.59 28.64 16.87
N LEU A 181 -19.55 28.36 15.97
CA LEU A 181 -19.39 28.44 14.52
C LEU A 181 -20.53 29.27 13.94
N ASP A 182 -20.20 30.39 13.29
CA ASP A 182 -21.18 31.36 12.77
C ASP A 182 -22.24 31.79 13.81
N GLY A 183 -21.80 32.02 15.05
CA GLY A 183 -22.66 32.45 16.16
C GLY A 183 -23.45 31.35 16.88
N GLU A 184 -23.44 30.11 16.37
CA GLU A 184 -24.09 28.96 17.03
C GLU A 184 -23.10 28.14 17.85
N THR A 185 -23.54 27.64 19.01
CA THR A 185 -22.72 26.76 19.86
C THR A 185 -22.70 25.35 19.30
N LEU A 186 -21.50 24.79 19.13
CA LEU A 186 -21.32 23.40 18.70
C LEU A 186 -21.61 22.43 19.87
N GLU A 187 -22.11 21.24 19.54
CA GLU A 187 -22.41 20.20 20.53
C GLU A 187 -21.11 19.64 21.13
N ASP A 188 -20.95 19.79 22.45
CA ASP A 188 -19.92 19.11 23.22
C ASP A 188 -20.35 17.64 23.44
N VAL A 189 -19.47 16.71 23.11
CA VAL A 189 -19.69 15.26 23.30
C VAL A 189 -18.62 14.66 24.18
N GLU A 190 -19.00 13.67 24.99
CA GLU A 190 -18.06 12.90 25.84
C GLU A 190 -17.31 11.83 25.06
N SER A 191 -17.86 11.41 23.92
CA SER A 191 -17.18 10.52 23.00
C SER A 191 -17.67 10.69 21.57
N PHE A 192 -16.83 10.34 20.60
CA PHE A 192 -17.24 10.23 19.22
C PHE A 192 -16.62 9.00 18.56
N THR A 193 -17.30 8.49 17.53
CA THR A 193 -16.78 7.37 16.75
C THR A 193 -15.95 7.91 15.59
N TYR A 194 -14.65 7.62 15.59
CA TYR A 194 -13.72 7.98 14.51
C TYR A 194 -13.01 6.73 14.01
N LEU A 195 -13.05 6.47 12.70
CA LEU A 195 -12.53 5.23 12.11
C LEU A 195 -13.03 3.96 12.84
N ARG A 196 -14.28 3.99 13.33
CA ARG A 196 -14.92 2.96 14.16
C ARG A 196 -14.28 2.72 15.54
N SER A 197 -13.37 3.57 15.98
CA SER A 197 -12.86 3.61 17.36
C SER A 197 -13.68 4.59 18.17
N ILE A 198 -13.99 4.25 19.42
CA ILE A 198 -14.60 5.19 20.35
C ILE A 198 -13.49 6.06 20.91
N ILE A 199 -13.52 7.35 20.59
CA ILE A 199 -12.63 8.34 21.17
C ILE A 199 -13.29 8.87 22.43
N ASN A 200 -12.64 8.66 23.57
CA ASN A 200 -13.07 9.11 24.89
C ASN A 200 -11.84 9.49 25.75
N GLU A 201 -12.09 10.09 26.92
CA GLU A 201 -11.03 10.54 27.83
C GLU A 201 -10.26 9.38 28.50
N GLN A 202 -10.79 8.15 28.47
CA GLN A 202 -10.21 7.00 29.17
C GLN A 202 -9.11 6.27 28.36
N GLY A 203 -8.69 6.83 27.21
CA GLY A 203 -7.63 6.24 26.39
C GLY A 203 -8.04 4.99 25.60
N GLY A 204 -9.35 4.71 25.50
CA GLY A 204 -9.87 3.59 24.71
C GLY A 204 -9.48 3.70 23.23
N SER A 205 -9.37 4.93 22.71
CA SER A 205 -8.89 5.21 21.37
C SER A 205 -7.46 4.80 21.13
N HIS A 206 -6.55 4.94 22.10
CA HIS A 206 -5.15 4.57 21.89
C HIS A 206 -5.01 3.05 21.75
N ALA A 207 -5.76 2.28 22.54
CA ALA A 207 -5.79 0.82 22.42
C ALA A 207 -6.48 0.39 21.12
N ASP A 208 -7.60 1.00 20.75
CA ASP A 208 -8.33 0.69 19.52
C ASP A 208 -7.58 1.11 18.25
N VAL A 209 -6.96 2.29 18.24
CA VAL A 209 -6.14 2.81 17.13
C VAL A 209 -4.86 2.01 17.01
N LYS A 210 -4.15 1.72 18.12
CA LYS A 210 -2.97 0.83 18.08
C LYS A 210 -3.34 -0.57 17.60
N ALA A 211 -4.48 -1.10 18.06
CA ALA A 211 -4.99 -2.36 17.57
C ALA A 211 -5.34 -2.28 16.08
N ARG A 212 -5.96 -1.19 15.58
CA ARG A 212 -6.36 -1.04 14.16
C ARG A 212 -5.19 -0.75 13.21
N ILE A 213 -4.22 0.08 13.60
CA ILE A 213 -2.98 0.35 12.86
C ILE A 213 -2.11 -0.91 12.81
N GLY A 214 -2.13 -1.72 13.88
CA GLY A 214 -1.56 -3.05 13.86
C GLY A 214 -2.25 -3.95 12.83
N LYS A 215 -3.56 -3.89 12.63
CA LYS A 215 -4.34 -4.94 11.93
C LYS A 215 -4.43 -4.86 10.41
N GLN A 216 -3.85 -3.85 9.77
CA GLN A 216 -3.97 -3.76 8.32
C GLN A 216 -3.09 -4.81 7.64
N PHE A 217 -3.46 -5.21 6.43
CA PHE A 217 -2.57 -5.91 5.51
C PHE A 217 -2.02 -4.88 4.52
N MET A 218 -0.85 -5.15 3.94
CA MET A 218 -0.37 -4.34 2.82
C MET A 218 -0.90 -4.94 1.52
N ALA A 219 -1.33 -4.12 0.57
CA ALA A 219 -1.72 -4.61 -0.74
C ALA A 219 -1.29 -3.70 -1.88
N ALA A 220 -1.06 -4.30 -3.04
CA ALA A 220 -0.80 -3.62 -4.28
C ALA A 220 -1.85 -4.00 -5.32
N MET A 221 -2.19 -3.06 -6.19
CA MET A 221 -3.08 -3.30 -7.33
C MET A 221 -2.71 -2.40 -8.51
N GLY A 222 -3.05 -2.86 -9.72
CA GLY A 222 -3.06 -2.00 -10.90
C GLY A 222 -4.32 -1.12 -10.94
N PRO A 223 -4.30 -0.02 -11.70
CA PRO A 223 -5.51 0.76 -11.93
C PRO A 223 -6.61 -0.14 -12.56
N PRO A 224 -7.88 0.13 -12.27
CA PRO A 224 -9.00 -0.63 -12.84
C PRO A 224 -9.03 -0.52 -14.36
N GLY A 225 -9.44 -1.60 -15.03
CA GLY A 225 -9.41 -1.73 -16.49
C GLY A 225 -8.60 -2.94 -16.97
N GLY A 226 -8.77 -3.34 -18.23
CA GLY A 226 -8.02 -4.45 -18.84
C GLY A 226 -8.14 -5.79 -18.10
N GLY A 227 -9.30 -6.06 -17.47
CA GLY A 227 -9.55 -7.24 -16.64
C GLY A 227 -9.36 -7.04 -15.13
N ARG A 228 -8.88 -5.87 -14.70
CA ARG A 228 -8.80 -5.48 -13.28
C ARG A 228 -10.07 -4.79 -12.81
N ASN A 229 -10.55 -5.16 -11.64
CA ASN A 229 -11.80 -4.66 -11.07
C ASN A 229 -11.61 -3.37 -10.27
N ASN A 230 -12.70 -2.62 -10.07
CA ASN A 230 -12.76 -1.60 -9.03
C ASN A 230 -12.88 -2.29 -7.65
N ILE A 231 -12.08 -1.84 -6.67
CA ILE A 231 -12.25 -2.25 -5.28
C ILE A 231 -13.48 -1.55 -4.68
N THR A 232 -14.20 -2.25 -3.82
CA THR A 232 -15.41 -1.70 -3.20
C THR A 232 -15.04 -0.62 -2.17
N PRO A 233 -15.83 0.48 -2.08
CA PRO A 233 -15.63 1.50 -1.05
C PRO A 233 -15.63 0.96 0.39
N ARG A 234 -16.30 -0.19 0.58
CA ARG A 234 -16.37 -0.90 1.87
C ARG A 234 -15.04 -1.48 2.31
N LEU A 235 -14.15 -1.86 1.38
CA LEU A 235 -12.78 -2.25 1.73
C LEU A 235 -11.89 -1.01 1.79
N THR A 236 -11.98 -0.08 0.83
CA THR A 236 -11.07 1.07 0.77
C THR A 236 -11.18 1.97 2.00
N ARG A 237 -12.34 2.07 2.65
CA ARG A 237 -12.49 2.78 3.95
C ARG A 237 -11.59 2.24 5.08
N HIS A 238 -11.06 1.03 4.92
CA HIS A 238 -10.15 0.39 5.87
C HIS A 238 -8.69 0.50 5.46
N THR A 239 -8.35 1.20 4.38
CA THR A 239 -7.01 1.21 3.82
C THR A 239 -6.65 2.60 3.30
N ASN A 240 -5.42 3.04 3.53
CA ASN A 240 -4.90 4.23 2.85
C ASN A 240 -4.45 3.84 1.44
N VAL A 241 -4.93 4.57 0.43
CA VAL A 241 -4.60 4.31 -0.98
C VAL A 241 -3.49 5.25 -1.40
N LEU A 242 -2.32 4.71 -1.72
CA LEU A 242 -1.17 5.47 -2.22
C LEU A 242 -0.98 5.22 -3.72
N GLY A 243 -0.89 6.30 -4.49
CA GLY A 243 -0.62 6.26 -5.93
C GLY A 243 0.88 6.15 -6.22
N VAL A 244 1.30 5.05 -6.86
CA VAL A 244 2.67 4.91 -7.38
C VAL A 244 2.67 5.17 -8.88
N ASN A 245 3.19 6.32 -9.26
CA ASN A 245 3.35 6.75 -10.65
C ASN A 245 4.40 5.91 -11.39
N GLU A 246 4.38 6.01 -12.72
CA GLU A 246 5.43 5.45 -13.56
C GLU A 246 6.74 6.25 -13.37
N PHE A 247 7.87 5.57 -13.56
CA PHE A 247 9.17 6.22 -13.48
C PHE A 247 9.34 7.15 -14.67
N ASP A 248 9.88 8.34 -14.42
CA ASP A 248 10.31 9.25 -15.46
C ASP A 248 11.51 8.68 -16.22
N ASP A 249 11.72 9.20 -17.42
CA ASP A 249 12.74 8.71 -18.35
C ASP A 249 14.15 8.82 -17.75
N GLN A 250 14.45 9.87 -16.96
CA GLN A 250 15.75 10.01 -16.32
C GLN A 250 15.97 8.97 -15.23
N THR A 251 14.96 8.71 -14.40
CA THR A 251 15.02 7.64 -13.40
C THR A 251 15.19 6.27 -14.05
N MET A 252 14.45 6.00 -15.14
CA MET A 252 14.59 4.77 -15.92
C MET A 252 16.03 4.59 -16.43
N LEU A 253 16.58 5.62 -17.08
CA LEU A 253 17.96 5.61 -17.56
C LEU A 253 18.94 5.36 -16.42
N LYS A 254 18.80 6.07 -15.30
CA LYS A 254 19.68 5.94 -14.13
C LYS A 254 19.67 4.51 -13.59
N ILE A 255 18.48 3.95 -13.31
CA ILE A 255 18.33 2.61 -12.73
C ILE A 255 18.99 1.56 -13.64
N PHE A 256 18.62 1.53 -14.92
CA PHE A 256 19.08 0.47 -15.82
C PHE A 256 20.51 0.66 -16.28
N THR A 257 21.02 1.90 -16.36
CA THR A 257 22.44 2.16 -16.61
C THR A 257 23.28 1.67 -15.44
N THR A 258 22.93 1.99 -14.19
CA THR A 258 23.65 1.47 -13.01
C THR A 258 23.66 -0.05 -12.95
N ILE A 259 22.55 -0.71 -13.30
CA ILE A 259 22.47 -2.18 -13.35
C ILE A 259 23.37 -2.77 -14.45
N THR A 260 23.45 -2.11 -15.60
CA THR A 260 24.22 -2.57 -16.77
C THR A 260 25.71 -2.32 -16.57
N ASP A 261 26.09 -1.16 -16.02
CA ASP A 261 27.45 -0.83 -15.61
C ASP A 261 27.99 -1.83 -14.58
N ALA A 262 27.19 -2.17 -13.56
CA ALA A 262 27.57 -3.16 -12.57
C ALA A 262 27.76 -4.57 -13.15
N HIS A 263 27.17 -4.86 -14.32
CA HIS A 263 27.40 -6.13 -15.01
C HIS A 263 28.70 -6.09 -15.83
N PHE A 264 28.91 -5.04 -16.61
CA PHE A 264 30.14 -4.91 -17.41
C PHE A 264 31.38 -4.62 -16.57
N SER A 265 31.24 -4.13 -15.33
CA SER A 265 32.38 -4.03 -14.40
C SER A 265 32.95 -5.40 -14.00
N ASN A 266 32.19 -6.49 -14.21
CA ASN A 266 32.58 -7.83 -13.78
C ASN A 266 33.34 -8.57 -14.89
N GLY A 267 34.59 -8.18 -15.08
CA GLY A 267 35.54 -8.92 -15.93
C GLY A 267 35.36 -8.73 -17.44
N PHE A 268 34.54 -7.76 -17.88
CA PHE A 268 34.51 -7.35 -19.29
C PHE A 268 35.59 -6.30 -19.57
N GLU A 269 35.93 -6.14 -20.84
CA GLU A 269 36.86 -5.10 -21.28
C GLU A 269 36.26 -3.69 -21.07
N PRO A 270 37.08 -2.66 -20.76
CA PRO A 270 36.60 -1.31 -20.45
C PRO A 270 35.76 -0.64 -21.56
N GLN A 271 35.90 -1.10 -22.80
CA GLN A 271 35.12 -0.60 -23.94
C GLN A 271 33.61 -0.86 -23.76
N PHE A 272 33.23 -2.01 -23.16
CA PHE A 272 31.83 -2.37 -22.93
C PHE A 272 31.14 -1.46 -21.90
N MET A 273 31.88 -0.91 -20.94
CA MET A 273 31.34 0.06 -19.98
C MET A 273 30.82 1.33 -20.66
N ARG A 274 31.43 1.73 -21.79
CA ARG A 274 30.97 2.90 -22.56
C ARG A 274 29.65 2.62 -23.28
N LEU A 275 29.37 1.36 -23.59
CA LEU A 275 28.17 0.93 -24.32
C LEU A 275 26.94 0.82 -23.41
N SER A 276 27.08 0.71 -22.08
CA SER A 276 25.95 0.59 -21.15
C SER A 276 24.89 1.67 -21.36
N LYS A 277 25.32 2.93 -21.32
CA LYS A 277 24.40 4.08 -21.43
C LYS A 277 23.72 4.13 -22.79
N ILE A 278 24.48 3.86 -23.86
CA ILE A 278 23.98 3.84 -25.24
C ILE A 278 22.91 2.75 -25.39
N LEU A 279 23.19 1.55 -24.89
CA LEU A 279 22.26 0.42 -24.95
C LEU A 279 20.96 0.71 -24.19
N VAL A 280 21.06 1.25 -22.98
CA VAL A 280 19.89 1.59 -22.16
C VAL A 280 19.07 2.71 -22.80
N GLN A 281 19.72 3.72 -23.39
CA GLN A 281 19.05 4.77 -24.16
C GLN A 281 18.35 4.24 -25.40
N ALA A 282 19.00 3.38 -26.18
CA ALA A 282 18.41 2.75 -27.35
C ALA A 282 17.20 1.89 -26.96
N THR A 283 17.31 1.12 -25.87
CA THR A 283 16.21 0.32 -25.32
C THR A 283 15.04 1.20 -24.89
N LEU A 284 15.30 2.34 -24.23
CA LEU A 284 14.26 3.30 -23.84
C LEU A 284 13.55 3.91 -25.04
N HIS A 285 14.31 4.29 -26.07
CA HIS A 285 13.77 4.83 -27.29
C HIS A 285 12.83 3.83 -27.98
N VAL A 286 13.28 2.59 -28.18
CA VAL A 286 12.45 1.52 -28.78
C VAL A 286 11.23 1.24 -27.91
N TYR A 287 11.39 1.14 -26.60
CA TYR A 287 10.29 0.90 -25.65
C TYR A 287 9.18 1.96 -25.76
N LYS A 288 9.55 3.26 -25.80
CA LYS A 288 8.59 4.36 -25.94
C LYS A 288 7.92 4.33 -27.31
N LEU A 289 8.68 4.07 -28.37
CA LEU A 289 8.14 3.91 -29.73
C LEU A 289 7.15 2.77 -29.81
N SER A 290 7.42 1.64 -29.15
CA SER A 290 6.50 0.51 -29.07
C SER A 290 5.20 0.88 -28.36
N ILE A 291 5.27 1.58 -27.22
CA ILE A 291 4.08 2.04 -26.48
C ILE A 291 3.20 2.96 -27.34
N SER A 292 3.80 3.91 -28.07
CA SER A 292 3.03 4.85 -28.89
C SER A 292 2.45 4.22 -30.16
N THR A 293 3.14 3.22 -30.73
CA THR A 293 2.79 2.62 -32.02
C THR A 293 1.82 1.44 -31.86
N PHE A 294 2.03 0.60 -30.85
CA PHE A 294 1.28 -0.63 -30.64
C PHE A 294 0.29 -0.45 -29.50
N LEU A 295 -0.83 0.20 -29.80
CA LEU A 295 -1.90 0.40 -28.83
C LEU A 295 -2.74 -0.87 -28.64
N PRO A 296 -3.21 -1.14 -27.40
CA PRO A 296 -4.09 -2.27 -27.13
C PRO A 296 -5.46 -2.02 -27.78
N THR A 297 -5.83 -2.87 -28.72
CA THR A 297 -7.16 -2.91 -29.34
C THR A 297 -7.85 -4.22 -28.98
N PRO A 298 -9.18 -4.37 -29.12
CA PRO A 298 -9.84 -5.66 -28.87
C PRO A 298 -9.22 -6.83 -29.68
N ALA A 299 -8.81 -6.57 -30.93
CA ALA A 299 -8.13 -7.55 -31.77
C ALA A 299 -6.66 -7.79 -31.37
N LYS A 300 -6.00 -6.81 -30.74
CA LYS A 300 -4.61 -6.85 -30.30
C LYS A 300 -4.48 -6.49 -28.82
N SER A 301 -5.24 -7.18 -27.98
CA SER A 301 -5.35 -6.88 -26.55
C SER A 301 -4.06 -7.18 -25.77
N HIS A 302 -3.16 -7.96 -26.36
CA HIS A 302 -1.86 -8.32 -25.81
C HIS A 302 -0.79 -7.23 -25.98
N TYR A 303 -1.07 -6.12 -26.67
CA TYR A 303 -0.16 -4.98 -26.79
C TYR A 303 -0.18 -4.11 -25.53
N ILE A 304 0.35 -4.69 -24.44
CA ILE A 304 0.44 -4.04 -23.12
C ILE A 304 1.90 -4.05 -22.70
N PHE A 305 2.57 -2.93 -22.93
CA PHE A 305 3.96 -2.73 -22.55
C PHE A 305 4.05 -2.23 -21.13
N ASN A 306 4.97 -2.79 -20.35
CA ASN A 306 5.24 -2.35 -18.99
C ASN A 306 6.72 -2.46 -18.67
N LEU A 307 7.12 -1.99 -17.49
CA LEU A 307 8.51 -1.99 -17.03
C LEU A 307 9.20 -3.37 -17.12
N ARG A 308 8.45 -4.48 -17.05
CA ARG A 308 8.99 -5.84 -17.16
C ARG A 308 9.57 -6.11 -18.54
N ASP A 309 9.00 -5.52 -19.60
CA ASP A 309 9.48 -5.73 -20.96
C ASP A 309 10.82 -5.06 -21.16
N PHE A 310 10.97 -3.82 -20.67
CA PHE A 310 12.26 -3.14 -20.57
C PHE A 310 13.27 -3.97 -19.75
N ALA A 311 12.86 -4.41 -18.55
CA ALA A 311 13.73 -5.15 -17.64
C ALA A 311 14.17 -6.52 -18.21
N ARG A 312 13.34 -7.16 -19.05
CA ARG A 312 13.67 -8.43 -19.73
C ARG A 312 14.81 -8.26 -20.72
N VAL A 313 14.80 -7.21 -21.53
CA VAL A 313 15.89 -6.90 -22.48
C VAL A 313 17.21 -6.75 -21.72
N ILE A 314 17.23 -5.93 -20.68
CA ILE A 314 18.43 -5.72 -19.85
C ILE A 314 18.84 -7.01 -19.13
N LYS A 315 17.88 -7.80 -18.64
CA LYS A 315 18.16 -9.08 -18.00
C LYS A 315 18.78 -10.08 -18.98
N GLY A 316 18.31 -10.14 -20.23
CA GLY A 316 18.86 -11.01 -21.27
C GLY A 316 20.32 -10.71 -21.54
N ILE A 317 20.68 -9.43 -21.65
CA ILE A 317 22.08 -9.00 -21.80
C ILE A 317 22.93 -9.43 -20.61
N ARG A 318 22.40 -9.31 -19.39
CA ARG A 318 23.11 -9.69 -18.16
C ARG A 318 23.38 -11.19 -17.99
N LEU A 319 22.77 -12.05 -18.79
CA LEU A 319 23.02 -13.49 -18.71
C LEU A 319 24.35 -13.91 -19.35
N ILE A 320 25.01 -13.01 -20.08
CA ILE A 320 26.25 -13.32 -20.77
C ILE A 320 27.45 -13.26 -19.83
N PRO A 321 28.31 -14.28 -19.82
CA PRO A 321 29.59 -14.21 -19.13
C PRO A 321 30.61 -13.41 -19.95
N SER A 322 31.51 -12.71 -19.26
CA SER A 322 32.57 -11.90 -19.88
C SER A 322 33.48 -12.71 -20.82
N SER A 323 33.68 -14.00 -20.55
CA SER A 323 34.48 -14.91 -21.37
C SER A 323 34.01 -15.00 -22.84
N ASN A 324 32.71 -14.81 -23.07
CA ASN A 324 32.08 -15.08 -24.37
C ASN A 324 31.86 -13.80 -25.19
N MET A 325 32.17 -12.63 -24.62
CA MET A 325 31.92 -11.33 -25.22
C MET A 325 33.22 -10.53 -25.35
N LYS A 326 33.84 -10.63 -26.53
CA LYS A 326 35.10 -9.94 -26.88
C LYS A 326 34.92 -8.83 -27.92
N GLU A 327 33.81 -8.87 -28.67
CA GLU A 327 33.54 -7.95 -29.78
C GLU A 327 32.28 -7.13 -29.48
N GLU A 328 32.32 -5.83 -29.76
CA GLU A 328 31.19 -4.91 -29.57
C GLU A 328 30.00 -5.25 -30.48
N ASP A 329 30.27 -5.62 -31.74
CA ASP A 329 29.24 -6.00 -32.72
C ASP A 329 28.40 -7.19 -32.25
N LYS A 330 29.02 -8.12 -31.52
CA LYS A 330 28.33 -9.28 -30.95
C LYS A 330 27.34 -8.86 -29.86
N LEU A 331 27.69 -7.86 -29.05
CA LEU A 331 26.78 -7.28 -28.06
C LEU A 331 25.60 -6.56 -28.74
N MET A 332 25.85 -5.84 -29.83
CA MET A 332 24.77 -5.17 -30.58
C MET A 332 23.80 -6.18 -31.21
N ARG A 333 24.31 -7.27 -31.80
CA ARG A 333 23.48 -8.34 -32.35
C ARG A 333 22.64 -9.03 -31.28
N LEU A 334 23.22 -9.26 -30.11
CA LEU A 334 22.48 -9.79 -28.97
C LEU A 334 21.38 -8.83 -28.54
N TRP A 335 21.68 -7.54 -28.38
CA TRP A 335 20.68 -6.56 -27.99
C TRP A 335 19.49 -6.55 -28.99
N ILE A 336 19.77 -6.59 -30.28
CA ILE A 336 18.73 -6.72 -31.32
C ILE A 336 17.92 -8.00 -31.14
N HIS A 337 18.56 -9.13 -30.81
CA HIS A 337 17.89 -10.39 -30.54
C HIS A 337 16.95 -10.31 -29.33
N GLU A 338 17.37 -9.65 -28.24
CA GLU A 338 16.55 -9.48 -27.03
C GLU A 338 15.38 -8.50 -27.23
N VAL A 339 15.52 -7.54 -28.15
CA VAL A 339 14.49 -6.54 -28.47
C VAL A 339 13.42 -7.08 -29.43
N LYS A 340 13.77 -8.06 -30.27
CA LYS A 340 12.91 -8.63 -31.32
C LYS A 340 11.74 -9.43 -30.77
#